data_AF-N8ZWT0-F1
#
_entry.id   AF-N8ZWT0-F1
#
_cell.length_a   1.000
_cell.length_b   1.000
_cell.length_c   1.000
_cell.angle_alpha   90.00
_cell.angle_beta   90.00
_cell.angle_gamma   90.00
#
_symmetry.space_group_name_H-M   'P 1'
#
loop_
_entity.id
_entity.type
_entity.pdbx_description
1 polymer ?
#
loop_
_entity_poly.entity_id
_entity_poly.type
_entity_poly.pdbx_seq_one_letter_code
_entity_poly.pdbx_strand_id
1 'polypeptide(L)'
;MSYQLFIGNKNYSTWSMRPWILLTQANIAFEEHLIRFDSFEPESEFKTEILKLNPTGKVPALVDGDIVVWDSLSICEYVAEQNPEKALLPTDQKLRARARTISAEMHSSFQNLRNFCPMNVEADLAHIGQQLWNENAELRAEVARIDQIWSERPSEDSFLCGDFSIADAFYAPVVMRFVCYQLPISQPSQMYMQKILALASVQQWTDEAKQEQMYVPFDEPYRQNREEYLID
;
A
#
# COMPACT_ATOMS: atom_id res chain seq x y z
N MET A 1 -0.10 -24.47 -9.79
CA MET A 1 -1.41 -23.78 -9.71
C MET A 1 -1.11 -22.30 -9.58
N SER A 2 -1.99 -21.40 -10.02
CA SER A 2 -1.76 -19.96 -9.87
C SER A 2 -2.04 -19.54 -8.43
N TYR A 3 -1.31 -18.56 -7.90
CA TYR A 3 -1.67 -17.89 -6.65
C TYR A 3 -3.10 -17.35 -6.72
N GLN A 4 -3.84 -17.40 -5.62
CA GLN A 4 -5.11 -16.69 -5.46
C GLN A 4 -4.92 -15.59 -4.41
N LEU A 5 -5.04 -14.33 -4.81
CA LEU A 5 -4.87 -13.18 -3.92
C LEU A 5 -6.24 -12.56 -3.61
N PHE A 6 -6.63 -12.63 -2.34
CA PHE A 6 -7.84 -12.02 -1.82
C PHE A 6 -7.53 -10.61 -1.32
N ILE A 7 -8.21 -9.61 -1.89
CA ILE A 7 -8.00 -8.19 -1.59
C ILE A 7 -9.29 -7.51 -1.13
N GLY A 8 -9.15 -6.35 -0.49
CA GLY A 8 -10.24 -5.40 -0.27
C GLY A 8 -10.33 -4.36 -1.38
N ASN A 9 -11.28 -3.44 -1.27
CA ASN A 9 -11.48 -2.33 -2.23
C ASN A 9 -10.18 -1.59 -2.52
N LYS A 10 -9.80 -1.46 -3.79
CA LYS A 10 -8.53 -0.88 -4.23
C LYS A 10 -8.41 0.59 -3.85
N ASN A 11 -9.54 1.31 -3.78
CA ASN A 11 -9.54 2.70 -3.36
C ASN A 11 -9.10 2.91 -1.90
N TYR A 12 -9.39 1.93 -1.01
CA TYR A 12 -9.24 2.08 0.45
C TYR A 12 -8.19 1.12 1.05
N SER A 13 -8.01 -0.07 0.47
CA SER A 13 -7.25 -1.17 1.08
C SER A 13 -5.73 -1.03 0.88
N THR A 14 -5.11 -0.20 1.70
CA THR A 14 -3.65 0.01 1.73
C THR A 14 -2.84 -1.29 1.89
N TRP A 15 -3.35 -2.26 2.65
CA TRP A 15 -2.65 -3.52 2.90
C TRP A 15 -2.69 -4.45 1.69
N SER A 16 -3.81 -4.43 0.94
CA SER A 16 -3.97 -5.25 -0.26
C SER A 16 -3.13 -4.74 -1.42
N MET A 17 -2.97 -3.42 -1.54
CA MET A 17 -2.15 -2.79 -2.58
C MET A 17 -0.70 -3.32 -2.58
N ARG A 18 -0.14 -3.64 -1.41
CA ARG A 18 1.27 -4.03 -1.25
C ARG A 18 1.61 -5.33 -1.99
N PRO A 19 1.03 -6.50 -1.64
CA PRO A 19 1.33 -7.73 -2.38
C PRO A 19 0.82 -7.69 -3.81
N TRP A 20 -0.27 -6.97 -4.09
CA TRP A 20 -0.80 -6.84 -5.45
C TRP A 20 0.21 -6.14 -6.36
N ILE A 21 0.75 -4.99 -5.96
CA ILE A 21 1.76 -4.27 -6.75
C ILE A 21 3.01 -5.11 -6.91
N LEU A 22 3.46 -5.79 -5.84
CA LEU A 22 4.64 -6.65 -5.90
C LEU A 22 4.47 -7.74 -6.97
N LEU A 23 3.36 -8.47 -6.93
CA LEU A 23 3.06 -9.56 -7.88
C LEU A 23 2.94 -9.04 -9.31
N THR A 24 2.14 -7.98 -9.52
CA THR A 24 1.92 -7.38 -10.84
C THR A 24 3.22 -6.82 -11.42
N GLN A 25 3.98 -6.04 -10.65
CA GLN A 25 5.24 -5.44 -11.10
C GLN A 25 6.31 -6.48 -11.44
N ALA A 26 6.32 -7.60 -10.71
CA ALA A 26 7.25 -8.70 -10.93
C ALA A 26 6.81 -9.67 -12.04
N ASN A 27 5.66 -9.42 -12.69
CA ASN A 27 5.04 -10.34 -13.64
C ASN A 27 4.91 -11.76 -13.07
N ILE A 28 4.37 -11.87 -11.86
CA ILE A 28 4.01 -13.14 -11.22
C ILE A 28 2.51 -13.32 -11.42
N ALA A 29 2.10 -14.44 -11.99
CA ALA A 29 0.69 -14.71 -12.25
C ALA A 29 -0.07 -14.98 -10.94
N PHE A 30 -1.22 -14.34 -10.79
CA PHE A 30 -2.18 -14.60 -9.72
C PHE A 30 -3.60 -14.36 -10.21
N GLU A 31 -4.56 -15.00 -9.56
CA GLU A 31 -5.99 -14.72 -9.69
C GLU A 31 -6.39 -13.75 -8.56
N GLU A 32 -7.02 -12.64 -8.92
CA GLU A 32 -7.51 -11.66 -7.96
C GLU A 32 -8.94 -12.00 -7.51
N HIS A 33 -9.17 -11.98 -6.20
CA HIS A 33 -10.50 -12.11 -5.60
C HIS A 33 -10.80 -10.89 -4.71
N LEU A 34 -11.68 -10.01 -5.18
CA LEU A 34 -12.12 -8.86 -4.40
C LEU A 34 -13.19 -9.26 -3.38
N ILE A 35 -12.92 -9.02 -2.09
CA ILE A 35 -13.91 -9.08 -1.01
C ILE A 35 -14.24 -7.64 -0.59
N ARG A 36 -15.44 -7.19 -0.93
CA ARG A 36 -15.88 -5.80 -0.71
C ARG A 36 -16.04 -5.49 0.77
N PHE A 37 -15.72 -4.26 1.15
CA PHE A 37 -15.94 -3.72 2.49
C PHE A 37 -17.39 -3.23 2.64
N ASP A 38 -18.25 -4.06 3.21
CA ASP A 38 -19.61 -3.70 3.62
C ASP A 38 -19.66 -3.22 5.08
N SER A 39 -18.87 -3.84 5.95
CA SER A 39 -18.65 -3.45 7.35
C SER A 39 -17.44 -4.22 7.93
N PHE A 40 -16.85 -3.71 9.01
CA PHE A 40 -15.81 -4.42 9.78
C PHE A 40 -16.34 -5.11 11.05
N GLU A 41 -17.65 -5.03 11.31
CA GLU A 41 -18.31 -5.76 12.39
C GLU A 41 -18.32 -7.27 12.14
N PRO A 42 -18.32 -8.11 13.19
CA PRO A 42 -18.14 -9.57 13.05
C PRO A 42 -19.13 -10.27 12.11
N GLU A 43 -20.36 -9.79 12.01
CA GLU A 43 -21.43 -10.39 11.21
C GLU A 43 -21.48 -9.91 9.75
N SER A 44 -20.57 -9.04 9.32
CA SER A 44 -20.56 -8.51 7.95
C SER A 44 -20.27 -9.58 6.90
N GLU A 45 -20.70 -9.33 5.66
CA GLU A 45 -20.38 -10.22 4.53
C GLU A 45 -18.87 -10.28 4.33
N PHE A 46 -18.18 -9.14 4.42
CA PHE A 46 -16.72 -9.06 4.39
C PHE A 46 -16.08 -10.01 5.40
N LYS A 47 -16.46 -9.92 6.68
CA LYS A 47 -15.91 -10.75 7.75
C LYS A 47 -16.22 -12.22 7.54
N THR A 48 -17.45 -12.54 7.15
CA THR A 48 -17.89 -13.92 6.89
C THR A 48 -17.06 -14.58 5.79
N GLU A 49 -16.75 -13.88 4.70
CA GLU A 49 -15.94 -14.44 3.61
C GLU A 49 -14.47 -14.61 4.00
N ILE A 50 -13.83 -13.56 4.55
CA ILE A 50 -12.39 -13.59 4.82
C ILE A 50 -12.02 -14.53 5.99
N LEU A 51 -12.93 -14.73 6.95
CA LEU A 51 -12.73 -15.70 8.05
C LEU A 51 -12.73 -17.17 7.60
N LYS A 52 -13.26 -17.48 6.40
CA LYS A 52 -13.12 -18.82 5.80
C LYS A 52 -11.67 -19.10 5.38
N LEU A 53 -10.89 -18.05 5.14
CA LEU A 53 -9.51 -18.14 4.64
C LEU A 53 -8.48 -18.01 5.76
N ASN A 54 -8.64 -17.02 6.65
CA ASN A 54 -7.66 -16.77 7.71
C ASN A 54 -8.30 -16.37 9.04
N PRO A 55 -7.68 -16.72 10.18
CA PRO A 55 -8.27 -16.48 11.50
C PRO A 55 -8.26 -15.02 11.93
N THR A 56 -7.54 -14.14 11.23
CA THR A 56 -7.47 -12.71 11.59
C THR A 56 -8.65 -11.91 11.07
N GLY A 57 -9.39 -12.46 10.10
CA GLY A 57 -10.53 -11.81 9.49
C GLY A 57 -10.14 -10.53 8.74
N LYS A 58 -8.96 -10.52 8.12
CA LYS A 58 -8.38 -9.36 7.40
C LYS A 58 -7.87 -9.75 6.03
N VAL A 59 -7.90 -8.79 5.11
CA VAL A 59 -7.22 -8.82 3.82
C VAL A 59 -5.89 -8.07 3.91
N PRO A 60 -4.88 -8.39 3.09
CA PRO A 60 -4.89 -9.44 2.07
C PRO A 60 -4.69 -10.86 2.63
N ALA A 61 -5.10 -11.85 1.85
CA ALA A 61 -4.75 -13.26 2.04
C ALA A 61 -4.33 -13.88 0.70
N LEU A 62 -3.26 -14.68 0.70
CA LEU A 62 -2.77 -15.42 -0.46
C LEU A 62 -3.02 -16.91 -0.23
N VAL A 63 -3.62 -17.59 -1.21
CA VAL A 63 -3.72 -19.05 -1.24
C VAL A 63 -2.80 -19.60 -2.33
N ASP A 64 -1.97 -20.56 -1.95
CA ASP A 64 -1.09 -21.32 -2.83
C ASP A 64 -1.26 -22.82 -2.56
N GLY A 65 -2.10 -23.49 -3.34
CA GLY A 65 -2.47 -24.88 -3.09
C GLY A 65 -3.16 -25.06 -1.74
N ASP A 66 -2.52 -25.76 -0.81
CA ASP A 66 -2.98 -26.00 0.56
C ASP A 66 -2.44 -24.97 1.58
N ILE A 67 -1.56 -24.06 1.15
CA ILE A 67 -0.97 -23.03 2.01
C ILE A 67 -1.81 -21.76 1.92
N VAL A 68 -2.21 -21.23 3.08
CA VAL A 68 -2.82 -19.91 3.20
C VAL A 68 -1.88 -18.99 3.97
N VAL A 69 -1.46 -17.90 3.34
CA VAL A 69 -0.60 -16.87 3.94
C VAL A 69 -1.42 -15.60 4.10
N TRP A 70 -1.62 -15.15 5.33
CA TRP A 70 -2.18 -13.84 5.64
C TRP A 70 -1.08 -12.94 6.19
N ASP A 71 -1.38 -11.63 6.33
CA ASP A 71 -0.41 -10.55 6.56
C ASP A 71 0.37 -10.12 5.31
N SER A 72 0.26 -8.85 4.93
CA SER A 72 0.88 -8.32 3.72
C SER A 72 2.41 -8.51 3.66
N LEU A 73 3.13 -8.45 4.79
CA LEU A 73 4.59 -8.61 4.80
C LEU A 73 4.96 -10.09 4.68
N SER A 74 4.22 -10.94 5.38
CA SER A 74 4.38 -12.39 5.26
C SER A 74 4.10 -12.88 3.84
N ILE A 75 3.05 -12.37 3.19
CA ILE A 75 2.74 -12.68 1.79
C ILE A 75 3.89 -12.27 0.87
N CYS A 76 4.41 -11.05 1.00
CA CYS A 76 5.49 -10.57 0.15
C CYS A 76 6.79 -11.38 0.35
N GLU A 77 7.16 -11.73 1.58
CA GLU A 77 8.34 -12.58 1.86
C GLU A 77 8.12 -14.02 1.36
N TYR A 78 6.92 -14.58 1.52
CA TYR A 78 6.58 -15.90 0.96
C TYR A 78 6.74 -15.92 -0.56
N VAL A 79 6.16 -14.94 -1.27
CA VAL A 79 6.30 -14.83 -2.73
C VAL A 79 7.77 -14.66 -3.13
N ALA A 80 8.56 -13.89 -2.38
CA ALA A 80 10.00 -13.74 -2.63
C ALA A 80 10.78 -15.05 -2.44
N GLU A 81 10.41 -15.87 -1.45
CA GLU A 81 10.99 -17.19 -1.24
C GLU A 81 10.64 -18.17 -2.38
N GLN A 82 9.39 -18.16 -2.83
CA GLN A 82 8.90 -19.07 -3.87
C GLN A 82 9.37 -18.68 -5.29
N ASN A 83 9.76 -17.42 -5.50
CA ASN A 83 10.16 -16.88 -6.80
C ASN A 83 11.54 -16.21 -6.72
N PRO A 84 12.62 -16.95 -6.37
CA PRO A 84 13.94 -16.38 -6.15
C PRO A 84 14.53 -15.72 -7.41
N GLU A 85 14.12 -16.17 -8.60
CA GLU A 85 14.53 -15.61 -9.89
C GLU A 85 13.97 -14.20 -10.14
N LYS A 86 12.92 -13.79 -9.40
CA LYS A 86 12.33 -12.45 -9.50
C LYS A 86 13.07 -11.39 -8.71
N ALA A 87 14.01 -11.80 -7.83
CA ALA A 87 14.83 -10.90 -7.02
C ALA A 87 14.01 -9.81 -6.28
N LEU A 88 12.86 -10.17 -5.68
CA LEU A 88 11.96 -9.25 -4.96
C LEU A 88 12.60 -8.62 -3.72
N LEU A 89 13.75 -9.15 -3.30
CA LEU A 89 14.66 -8.54 -2.36
C LEU A 89 16.04 -8.41 -3.02
N PRO A 90 16.81 -7.36 -2.68
CA PRO A 90 18.15 -7.18 -3.23
C PRO A 90 19.08 -8.38 -2.97
N THR A 91 19.98 -8.66 -3.92
CA THR A 91 21.02 -9.68 -3.76
C THR A 91 22.18 -9.19 -2.89
N ASP A 92 22.48 -7.88 -2.92
CA ASP A 92 23.42 -7.25 -1.98
C ASP A 92 22.91 -7.33 -0.54
N GLN A 93 23.79 -7.75 0.38
CA GLN A 93 23.42 -7.98 1.76
C GLN A 93 22.97 -6.71 2.49
N LYS A 94 23.62 -5.56 2.24
CA LYS A 94 23.31 -4.31 2.93
C LYS A 94 21.98 -3.75 2.44
N LEU A 95 21.75 -3.76 1.13
CA LEU A 95 20.49 -3.33 0.54
C LEU A 95 19.33 -4.24 0.94
N ARG A 96 19.55 -5.56 1.01
CA ARG A 96 18.53 -6.50 1.50
C ARG A 96 18.19 -6.27 2.97
N ALA A 97 19.19 -6.03 3.81
CA ALA A 97 18.96 -5.68 5.21
C ALA A 97 18.17 -4.38 5.34
N ARG A 98 18.49 -3.35 4.54
CA ARG A 98 17.72 -2.10 4.49
C ARG A 98 16.28 -2.36 4.05
N ALA A 99 16.07 -3.12 2.97
CA ALA A 99 14.74 -3.41 2.43
C ALA A 99 13.84 -4.05 3.49
N ARG A 100 14.35 -5.05 4.22
CA ARG A 100 13.60 -5.68 5.32
C ARG A 100 13.31 -4.72 6.46
N THR A 101 14.31 -3.95 6.88
CA THR A 101 14.16 -2.97 7.97
C THR A 101 13.06 -1.95 7.66
N ILE A 102 13.11 -1.29 6.51
CA ILE A 102 12.16 -0.22 6.19
C ILE A 102 10.77 -0.75 5.83
N SER A 103 10.67 -1.99 5.31
CA SER A 103 9.39 -2.67 5.10
C SER A 103 8.74 -3.02 6.45
N ALA A 104 9.52 -3.57 7.39
CA ALA A 104 9.05 -3.86 8.74
C ALA A 104 8.68 -2.58 9.50
N GLU A 105 9.49 -1.51 9.40
CA GLU A 105 9.18 -0.20 9.98
C GLU A 105 7.85 0.34 9.44
N MET A 106 7.63 0.28 8.12
CA MET A 106 6.34 0.69 7.54
C MET A 106 5.17 -0.23 7.95
N HIS A 107 5.44 -1.51 8.16
CA HIS A 107 4.44 -2.47 8.63
C HIS A 107 3.99 -2.19 10.07
N SER A 108 4.91 -1.86 10.97
CA SER A 108 4.63 -1.74 12.41
C SER A 108 4.53 -0.31 12.97
N SER A 109 4.95 0.71 12.22
CA SER A 109 5.06 2.11 12.68
C SER A 109 4.24 3.06 11.80
N PHE A 110 4.28 4.38 12.02
CA PHE A 110 3.52 5.39 11.24
C PHE A 110 2.00 5.37 11.46
N GLN A 111 1.58 5.19 12.71
CA GLN A 111 0.17 5.15 13.10
C GLN A 111 -0.52 6.49 12.85
N ASN A 112 0.16 7.61 13.11
CA ASN A 112 -0.46 8.93 12.98
C ASN A 112 -0.76 9.24 11.52
N LEU A 113 0.19 9.01 10.61
CA LEU A 113 -0.05 9.14 9.17
C LEU A 113 -1.19 8.23 8.71
N ARG A 114 -1.25 6.98 9.19
CA ARG A 114 -2.33 6.05 8.78
C ARG A 114 -3.71 6.50 9.27
N ASN A 115 -3.78 7.03 10.47
CA ASN A 115 -5.05 7.44 11.10
C ASN A 115 -5.53 8.78 10.54
N PHE A 116 -4.62 9.75 10.39
CA PHE A 116 -4.97 11.07 9.87
C PHE A 116 -5.11 11.09 8.35
N CYS A 117 -4.34 10.28 7.64
CA CYS A 117 -4.32 10.25 6.18
C CYS A 117 -4.55 8.81 5.67
N PRO A 118 -5.73 8.19 5.91
CA PRO A 118 -6.03 6.91 5.28
C PRO A 118 -6.01 7.03 3.75
N MET A 119 -5.72 5.92 3.08
CA MET A 119 -5.59 5.93 1.62
C MET A 119 -6.97 6.12 0.97
N ASN A 120 -7.05 7.07 0.05
CA ASN A 120 -8.18 7.27 -0.85
C ASN A 120 -7.61 7.68 -2.20
N VAL A 121 -7.65 6.77 -3.17
CA VAL A 121 -6.94 6.91 -4.46
C VAL A 121 -7.64 7.91 -5.38
N GLU A 122 -8.96 8.07 -5.25
CA GLU A 122 -9.76 8.95 -6.10
C GLU A 122 -9.97 10.36 -5.54
N ALA A 123 -9.53 10.67 -4.32
CA ALA A 123 -9.85 11.93 -3.64
C ALA A 123 -8.66 12.92 -3.59
N ASP A 124 -8.94 14.21 -3.83
CA ASP A 124 -8.06 15.35 -3.57
C ASP A 124 -8.41 15.99 -2.22
N LEU A 125 -7.70 15.57 -1.18
CA LEU A 125 -7.87 16.03 0.19
C LEU A 125 -6.76 17.03 0.59
N ALA A 126 -6.21 17.80 -0.35
CA ALA A 126 -5.15 18.77 -0.07
C ALA A 126 -5.50 19.76 1.03
N HIS A 127 -6.74 20.25 1.05
CA HIS A 127 -7.21 21.18 2.09
C HIS A 127 -7.21 20.54 3.49
N ILE A 128 -7.61 19.26 3.59
CA ILE A 128 -7.51 18.48 4.83
C ILE A 128 -6.05 18.25 5.19
N GLY A 129 -5.21 17.85 4.24
CA GLY A 129 -3.78 17.66 4.46
C GLY A 129 -3.08 18.91 4.99
N GLN A 130 -3.42 20.08 4.47
CA GLN A 130 -2.90 21.37 4.95
C GLN A 130 -3.34 21.66 6.40
N GLN A 131 -4.59 21.38 6.75
CA GLN A 131 -5.09 21.51 8.12
C GLN A 131 -4.35 20.56 9.06
N LEU A 132 -4.34 19.26 8.74
CA LEU A 132 -3.69 18.22 9.53
C LEU A 132 -2.20 18.52 9.75
N TRP A 133 -1.53 19.01 8.71
CA TRP A 133 -0.12 19.40 8.77
C TRP A 133 0.13 20.52 9.78
N ASN A 134 -0.78 21.49 9.89
CA ASN A 134 -0.63 22.61 10.83
C ASN A 134 -0.89 22.18 12.28
N GLU A 135 -1.88 21.31 12.48
CA GLU A 135 -2.40 20.95 13.81
C GLU A 135 -1.60 19.84 14.50
N ASN A 136 -1.00 18.91 13.75
CA ASN A 136 -0.47 17.66 14.32
C ASN A 136 1.06 17.57 14.20
N ALA A 137 1.78 17.71 15.32
CA ALA A 137 3.25 17.68 15.34
C ALA A 137 3.81 16.27 15.10
N GLU A 138 3.09 15.25 15.57
CA GLU A 138 3.39 13.84 15.40
C GLU A 138 3.26 13.38 13.94
N LEU A 139 2.27 13.91 13.21
CA LEU A 139 2.18 13.70 11.76
C LEU A 139 3.41 14.26 11.06
N ARG A 140 3.83 15.48 11.39
CA ARG A 140 5.05 16.09 10.82
C ARG A 140 6.30 15.28 11.13
N ALA A 141 6.42 14.71 12.33
CA ALA A 141 7.53 13.87 12.72
C ALA A 141 7.58 12.56 11.91
N GLU A 142 6.43 11.90 11.71
CA GLU A 142 6.34 10.69 10.89
C GLU A 142 6.61 10.95 9.41
N VAL A 143 6.10 12.06 8.87
CA VAL A 143 6.40 12.50 7.48
C VAL A 143 7.90 12.78 7.32
N ALA A 144 8.55 13.45 8.28
CA ALA A 144 9.98 13.68 8.24
C ALA A 144 10.79 12.37 8.24
N ARG A 145 10.34 11.35 8.99
CA ARG A 145 10.99 10.03 8.97
C ARG A 145 10.82 9.34 7.62
N ILE A 146 9.64 9.42 7.00
CA ILE A 146 9.39 8.87 5.65
C ILE A 146 10.25 9.59 4.61
N ASP A 147 10.34 10.93 4.68
CA ASP A 147 11.21 11.73 3.83
C ASP A 147 12.67 11.30 3.91
N GLN A 148 13.16 11.04 5.12
CA GLN A 148 14.51 10.54 5.34
C GLN A 148 14.71 9.17 4.66
N ILE A 149 13.76 8.24 4.83
CA ILE A 149 13.85 6.90 4.23
C ILE A 149 13.94 6.99 2.70
N TRP A 150 13.10 7.84 2.09
CA TRP A 150 13.01 8.01 0.64
C TRP A 150 14.21 8.76 0.05
N SER A 151 14.70 9.80 0.72
CA SER A 151 15.85 10.59 0.29
C SER A 151 17.20 9.84 0.43
N GLU A 152 17.29 8.87 1.34
CA GLU A 152 18.47 8.01 1.54
C GLU A 152 18.59 6.83 0.56
N ARG A 153 17.76 6.76 -0.49
CA ARG A 153 17.90 5.74 -1.54
C ARG A 153 19.29 5.78 -2.21
N PRO A 154 19.82 4.65 -2.73
CA PRO A 154 21.22 4.56 -3.20
C PRO A 154 21.63 5.58 -4.28
N SER A 155 20.68 5.97 -5.14
CA SER A 155 20.85 7.02 -6.15
C SER A 155 19.49 7.63 -6.53
N GLU A 156 19.50 8.80 -7.17
CA GLU A 156 18.27 9.47 -7.64
C GLU A 156 17.45 8.60 -8.62
N ASP A 157 18.13 7.77 -9.41
CA ASP A 157 17.52 6.86 -10.38
C ASP A 157 17.15 5.49 -9.79
N SER A 158 17.46 5.23 -8.51
CA SER A 158 17.13 3.98 -7.85
C SER A 158 15.75 4.00 -7.18
N PHE A 159 15.24 2.81 -6.87
CA PHE A 159 14.20 2.60 -5.87
C PHE A 159 14.81 2.58 -4.46
N LEU A 160 14.04 2.32 -3.40
CA LEU A 160 14.51 2.50 -2.02
C LEU A 160 15.75 1.68 -1.67
N CYS A 161 15.94 0.54 -2.33
CA CYS A 161 17.03 -0.40 -2.07
C CYS A 161 17.72 -0.90 -3.35
N GLY A 162 17.78 -0.06 -4.39
CA GLY A 162 18.37 -0.42 -5.70
C GLY A 162 17.28 -0.59 -6.76
N ASP A 163 17.08 -1.83 -7.23
CA ASP A 163 15.93 -2.18 -8.08
C ASP A 163 14.63 -2.24 -7.26
N PHE A 164 13.49 -2.29 -7.96
CA PHE A 164 12.18 -2.40 -7.31
C PHE A 164 12.11 -3.64 -6.42
N SER A 165 11.63 -3.48 -5.19
CA SER A 165 11.62 -4.55 -4.18
C SER A 165 10.37 -4.50 -3.30
N ILE A 166 10.25 -5.44 -2.35
CA ILE A 166 9.20 -5.44 -1.31
C ILE A 166 9.10 -4.07 -0.61
N ALA A 167 10.22 -3.39 -0.37
CA ALA A 167 10.20 -2.07 0.26
C ALA A 167 9.37 -1.07 -0.54
N ASP A 168 9.53 -1.02 -1.86
CA ASP A 168 8.80 -0.10 -2.72
C ASP A 168 7.31 -0.43 -2.77
N ALA A 169 6.97 -1.72 -2.80
CA ALA A 169 5.58 -2.17 -2.70
C ALA A 169 4.93 -1.74 -1.36
N PHE A 170 5.70 -1.68 -0.27
CA PHE A 170 5.24 -1.23 1.04
C PHE A 170 5.02 0.28 1.13
N TYR A 171 5.84 1.06 0.41
CA TYR A 171 5.73 2.51 0.36
C TYR A 171 4.81 3.02 -0.76
N ALA A 172 4.41 2.20 -1.73
CA ALA A 172 3.45 2.57 -2.77
C ALA A 172 2.13 3.16 -2.23
N PRO A 173 1.41 2.54 -1.27
CA PRO A 173 0.22 3.15 -0.69
C PRO A 173 0.53 4.40 0.16
N VAL A 174 1.77 4.55 0.64
CA VAL A 174 2.20 5.77 1.33
C VAL A 174 2.31 6.90 0.32
N VAL A 175 2.90 6.67 -0.85
CA VAL A 175 2.92 7.64 -1.96
C VAL A 175 1.51 8.10 -2.32
N MET A 176 0.51 7.20 -2.36
CA MET A 176 -0.89 7.57 -2.61
C MET A 176 -1.44 8.53 -1.56
N ARG A 177 -1.07 8.38 -0.27
CA ARG A 177 -1.43 9.37 0.77
C ARG A 177 -0.81 10.73 0.50
N PHE A 178 0.46 10.77 0.12
CA PHE A 178 1.11 12.04 -0.19
C PHE A 178 0.49 12.73 -1.41
N VAL A 179 0.01 11.97 -2.40
CA VAL A 179 -0.76 12.52 -3.52
C VAL A 179 -2.11 13.07 -3.05
N CYS A 180 -2.90 12.25 -2.33
CA CYS A 180 -4.24 12.60 -1.88
C CYS A 180 -4.25 13.82 -0.94
N TYR A 181 -3.33 13.88 0.02
CA TYR A 181 -3.30 14.93 1.05
C TYR A 181 -2.30 16.06 0.75
N GLN A 182 -1.53 15.96 -0.34
CA GLN A 182 -0.49 16.94 -0.72
C GLN A 182 0.46 17.33 0.44
N LEU A 183 0.89 16.34 1.24
CA LEU A 183 1.76 16.59 2.39
C LEU A 183 3.16 17.08 1.95
N PRO A 184 3.78 18.03 2.66
CA PRO A 184 5.11 18.54 2.30
C PRO A 184 6.19 17.46 2.36
N ILE A 185 7.04 17.41 1.33
CA ILE A 185 8.13 16.43 1.21
C ILE A 185 9.32 17.03 0.43
N SER A 186 10.54 16.54 0.67
CA SER A 186 11.75 17.05 0.00
C SER A 186 11.80 16.71 -1.49
N GLN A 187 12.59 17.46 -2.26
CA GLN A 187 12.74 17.22 -3.71
C GLN A 187 13.25 15.80 -4.05
N PRO A 188 14.27 15.22 -3.36
CA PRO A 188 14.67 13.83 -3.61
C PRO A 188 13.54 12.82 -3.43
N SER A 189 12.69 13.05 -2.43
CA SER A 189 11.52 12.22 -2.15
C SER A 189 10.39 12.42 -3.15
N GLN A 190 10.18 13.64 -3.66
CA GLN A 190 9.25 13.89 -4.77
C GLN A 190 9.65 13.09 -6.02
N MET A 191 10.95 13.02 -6.33
CA MET A 191 11.46 12.21 -7.43
C MET A 191 11.21 10.70 -7.18
N TYR A 192 11.32 10.23 -5.94
CA TYR A 192 10.95 8.85 -5.60
C TYR A 192 9.46 8.59 -5.81
N MET A 193 8.59 9.49 -5.33
CA MET A 193 7.14 9.40 -5.55
C MET A 193 6.80 9.32 -7.04
N GLN A 194 7.42 10.16 -7.88
CA GLN A 194 7.23 10.14 -9.33
C GLN A 194 7.60 8.78 -9.94
N LYS A 195 8.69 8.15 -9.49
CA LYS A 195 9.07 6.81 -9.97
C LYS A 195 8.06 5.74 -9.59
N ILE A 196 7.49 5.81 -8.38
CA ILE A 196 6.43 4.90 -7.95
C ILE A 196 5.15 5.11 -8.75
N LEU A 197 4.71 6.36 -8.94
CA LEU A 197 3.51 6.68 -9.71
C LEU A 197 3.63 6.31 -11.20
N ALA A 198 4.86 6.22 -11.73
CA ALA A 198 5.13 5.78 -13.09
C ALA A 198 5.16 4.25 -13.27
N LEU A 199 5.05 3.46 -12.19
CA LEU A 199 4.97 2.01 -12.30
C LEU A 199 3.65 1.61 -12.97
N ALA A 200 3.72 0.74 -13.98
CA ALA A 200 2.53 0.22 -14.65
C ALA A 200 1.55 -0.46 -13.67
N SER A 201 2.08 -1.15 -12.66
CA SER A 201 1.28 -1.75 -11.58
C SER A 201 0.55 -0.69 -10.74
N VAL A 202 1.19 0.41 -10.37
CA VAL A 202 0.55 1.49 -9.60
C VAL A 202 -0.52 2.19 -10.43
N GLN A 203 -0.25 2.43 -11.72
CA GLN A 203 -1.23 3.00 -12.65
C GLN A 203 -2.44 2.08 -12.81
N GLN A 204 -2.22 0.78 -13.03
CA GLN A 204 -3.29 -0.19 -13.14
C GLN A 204 -4.14 -0.26 -11.85
N TRP A 205 -3.52 -0.33 -10.67
CA TRP A 205 -4.25 -0.30 -9.40
C TRP A 205 -5.10 0.96 -9.26
N THR A 206 -4.54 2.11 -9.66
CA THR A 206 -5.20 3.42 -9.58
C THR A 206 -6.40 3.50 -10.52
N ASP A 207 -6.24 3.05 -11.75
CA ASP A 207 -7.31 3.03 -12.74
C ASP A 207 -8.44 2.07 -12.32
N GLU A 208 -8.10 0.88 -11.83
CA GLU A 208 -9.05 -0.08 -11.31
C GLU A 208 -9.78 0.46 -10.07
N ALA A 209 -9.07 1.11 -9.13
CA ALA A 209 -9.66 1.78 -7.98
C ALA A 209 -10.69 2.85 -8.38
N LYS A 210 -10.39 3.67 -9.40
CA LYS A 210 -11.34 4.66 -9.93
C LYS A 210 -12.54 4.00 -10.62
N GLN A 211 -12.34 2.85 -11.27
CA GLN A 211 -13.40 2.08 -11.93
C GLN A 211 -14.30 1.33 -10.95
N GLU A 212 -13.85 1.07 -9.72
CA GLU A 212 -14.67 0.43 -8.68
C GLU A 212 -15.96 1.21 -8.42
N GLN A 213 -15.92 2.54 -8.49
CA GLN A 213 -17.05 3.44 -8.24
C GLN A 213 -17.78 3.10 -6.93
N MET A 214 -17.04 2.63 -5.93
CA MET A 214 -17.54 2.18 -4.63
C MET A 214 -17.21 3.21 -3.55
N TYR A 215 -18.24 3.55 -2.77
CA TYR A 215 -18.12 4.41 -1.60
C TYR A 215 -18.29 3.56 -0.34
N VAL A 216 -17.37 3.69 0.62
CA VAL A 216 -17.36 2.90 1.87
C VAL A 216 -17.56 3.88 3.04
N PRO A 217 -18.81 4.24 3.39
CA PRO A 217 -19.07 5.37 4.29
C PRO A 217 -18.42 5.27 5.67
N PHE A 218 -18.30 4.05 6.21
CA PHE A 218 -17.72 3.85 7.54
C PHE A 218 -16.19 3.98 7.56
N ASP A 219 -15.53 3.95 6.40
CA ASP A 219 -14.07 4.09 6.23
C ASP A 219 -13.70 5.48 5.65
N GLU A 220 -14.67 6.40 5.56
CA GLU A 220 -14.53 7.74 4.99
C GLU A 220 -14.54 8.81 6.11
N PRO A 221 -13.37 9.25 6.59
CA PRO A 221 -13.30 10.21 7.69
C PRO A 221 -13.59 11.66 7.27
N TYR A 222 -13.45 12.00 5.98
CA TYR A 222 -13.48 13.39 5.50
C TYR A 222 -14.53 13.70 4.44
N ARG A 223 -14.98 12.70 3.69
CA ARG A 223 -16.02 12.86 2.65
C ARG A 223 -17.37 12.41 3.18
N GLN A 224 -18.46 13.06 2.77
CA GLN A 224 -19.83 12.62 3.07
C GLN A 224 -20.46 11.77 1.96
N ASN A 225 -19.93 11.87 0.76
CA ASN A 225 -20.32 11.11 -0.42
C ASN A 225 -19.12 10.99 -1.36
N ARG A 226 -19.26 10.22 -2.44
CA ARG A 226 -18.16 9.94 -3.36
C ARG A 226 -17.80 11.14 -4.22
N GLU A 227 -18.78 11.94 -4.59
CA GLU A 227 -18.65 13.05 -5.53
C GLU A 227 -17.82 14.20 -4.96
N GLU A 228 -17.69 14.27 -3.64
CA GLU A 228 -16.83 15.22 -2.96
C GLU A 228 -15.35 14.98 -3.25
N TYR A 229 -14.69 16.05 -3.71
CA TYR A 229 -13.25 16.11 -3.88
C TYR A 229 -12.66 15.04 -4.81
N LEU A 230 -13.37 14.60 -5.84
CA LEU A 230 -12.80 13.67 -6.81
C LEU A 230 -11.62 14.31 -7.57
N ILE A 231 -10.56 13.52 -7.78
CA ILE A 231 -9.46 13.86 -8.69
C ILE A 231 -9.98 13.72 -10.12
N ASP A 232 -9.90 14.81 -10.88
CA ASP A 232 -10.24 14.88 -12.31
C ASP A 232 -9.51 13.83 -13.17
#